data_AF-A0A4R1LWN4-F1
#
_entry.id   AF-A0A4R1LWN4-F1
#
_cell.length_a   1.000
_cell.length_b   1.000
_cell.length_c   1.000
_cell.angle_alpha   90.00
_cell.angle_beta   90.00
_cell.angle_gamma   90.00
#
_symmetry.space_group_name_H-M   'P 1'
#
loop_
_entity.id
_entity.type
_entity.pdbx_description
1 polymer ?
#
loop_
_entity_poly.entity_id
_entity_poly.type
_entity_poly.pdbx_seq_one_letter_code
_entity_poly.pdbx_strand_id
1 'polypeptide(L)'
;MDHLHHVLSSTAIDSTSTIEVEEGFVTAAKLILLDYKLVAGDTDFEVLELEFYFYQKNIHPDPYSHAFQYPNRVVAKMSVTGSWYFHRFIGIEKYTHTRRGLDLTYGSGAHEAYGGLLIRSVKREYDGKVISGPSNVVSYVLDAANDPEGIQKLAFNLEEGMAFRKDSVIRWVPREKPLSIPLFRTKRQGLGDKNPFYRDKEFRFFSDLSVIKKGKGFHYSPLN
;
A
#
# COMPACT_ATOMS: atom_id res chain seq x y z
N MET A 1 15.95 -6.57 10.17
CA MET A 1 14.78 -5.89 9.57
C MET A 1 14.59 -6.45 8.17
N ASP A 2 13.35 -6.44 7.70
CA ASP A 2 12.94 -6.97 6.39
C ASP A 2 13.43 -6.08 5.22
N HIS A 3 13.72 -6.65 4.04
CA HIS A 3 14.28 -5.89 2.90
C HIS A 3 13.29 -4.84 2.36
N LEU A 4 12.00 -5.16 2.26
CA LEU A 4 10.97 -4.22 1.86
C LEU A 4 10.85 -3.07 2.87
N HIS A 5 10.94 -3.36 4.18
CA HIS A 5 10.97 -2.33 5.21
C HIS A 5 12.11 -1.33 5.00
N HIS A 6 13.32 -1.84 4.68
CA HIS A 6 14.47 -0.98 4.45
C HIS A 6 14.26 -0.06 3.25
N VAL A 7 13.80 -0.58 2.10
CA VAL A 7 13.52 0.24 0.91
C VAL A 7 12.50 1.34 1.20
N LEU A 8 11.42 1.00 1.91
CA LEU A 8 10.39 1.97 2.29
C LEU A 8 10.90 3.03 3.26
N SER A 9 11.73 2.65 4.23
CA SER A 9 12.36 3.54 5.19
C SER A 9 13.32 4.52 4.49
N SER A 10 14.21 4.02 3.64
CA SER A 10 15.14 4.84 2.86
C SER A 10 14.41 5.78 1.89
N THR A 11 13.31 5.34 1.27
CA THR A 11 12.46 6.23 0.44
C THR A 11 11.93 7.43 1.25
N ALA A 12 11.61 7.23 2.53
CA ALA A 12 11.08 8.29 3.38
C ALA A 12 12.16 9.18 4.02
N ILE A 13 13.37 8.67 4.22
CA ILE A 13 14.43 9.32 5.00
C ILE A 13 15.52 9.89 4.11
N ASP A 14 15.98 9.11 3.13
CA ASP A 14 17.20 9.40 2.37
C ASP A 14 16.90 10.15 1.06
N SER A 15 15.66 10.12 0.56
CA SER A 15 15.29 10.82 -0.67
C SER A 15 15.37 12.33 -0.52
N THR A 16 16.06 12.97 -1.45
CA THR A 16 16.30 14.42 -1.53
C THR A 16 15.51 15.09 -2.67
N SER A 17 14.89 14.29 -3.55
CA SER A 17 14.10 14.78 -4.68
C SER A 17 12.86 13.93 -4.96
N THR A 18 11.90 14.49 -5.70
CA THR A 18 10.74 13.73 -6.22
C THR A 18 11.17 12.52 -7.05
N ILE A 19 12.28 12.61 -7.80
CA ILE A 19 12.76 11.50 -8.65
C ILE A 19 13.21 10.32 -7.80
N GLU A 20 13.98 10.56 -6.74
CA GLU A 20 14.45 9.52 -5.83
C GLU A 20 13.29 8.83 -5.09
N VAL A 21 12.26 9.60 -4.70
CA VAL A 21 11.02 9.04 -4.14
C VAL A 21 10.34 8.09 -5.14
N GLU A 22 10.27 8.49 -6.41
CA GLU A 22 9.67 7.68 -7.48
C GLU A 22 10.47 6.39 -7.76
N GLU A 23 11.80 6.44 -7.69
CA GLU A 23 12.67 5.26 -7.77
C GLU A 23 12.45 4.30 -6.60
N GLY A 24 12.26 4.84 -5.38
CA GLY A 24 11.85 4.10 -4.20
C GLY A 24 10.52 3.36 -4.40
N PHE A 25 9.53 4.02 -5.00
CA PHE A 25 8.24 3.39 -5.33
C PHE A 25 8.40 2.24 -6.31
N VAL A 26 9.21 2.42 -7.36
CA VAL A 26 9.48 1.36 -8.34
C VAL A 26 10.12 0.16 -7.66
N THR A 27 11.13 0.38 -6.82
CA THR A 27 11.84 -0.69 -6.11
C THR A 27 10.88 -1.42 -5.15
N ALA A 28 10.13 -0.69 -4.34
CA ALA A 28 9.16 -1.28 -3.42
C ALA A 28 8.04 -2.04 -4.16
N ALA A 29 7.55 -1.53 -5.30
CA ALA A 29 6.55 -2.20 -6.13
C ALA A 29 7.07 -3.55 -6.66
N LYS A 30 8.31 -3.59 -7.15
CA LYS A 30 8.96 -4.84 -7.61
C LYS A 30 9.00 -5.87 -6.50
N LEU A 31 9.49 -5.47 -5.32
CA LEU A 31 9.53 -6.35 -4.15
C LEU A 31 8.14 -6.87 -3.78
N ILE A 32 7.16 -5.99 -3.64
CA ILE A 32 5.81 -6.40 -3.21
C ILE A 32 5.14 -7.32 -4.22
N LEU A 33 5.22 -7.00 -5.51
CA LEU A 33 4.50 -7.73 -6.55
C LEU A 33 5.19 -9.03 -6.96
N LEU A 34 6.51 -9.17 -6.74
CA LEU A 34 7.27 -10.35 -7.18
C LEU A 34 7.81 -11.19 -6.02
N ASP A 35 8.27 -10.56 -4.94
CA ASP A 35 9.08 -11.20 -3.91
C ASP A 35 8.32 -11.42 -2.60
N TYR A 36 7.17 -10.78 -2.42
CA TYR A 36 6.38 -10.87 -1.19
C TYR A 36 4.97 -11.42 -1.44
N LYS A 37 4.38 -11.93 -0.37
CA LYS A 37 2.95 -12.21 -0.25
C LYS A 37 2.39 -11.53 0.98
N LEU A 38 1.10 -11.20 0.92
CA LEU A 38 0.33 -10.76 2.08
C LEU A 38 -0.26 -11.99 2.74
N VAL A 39 -0.09 -12.13 4.04
CA VAL A 39 -0.67 -13.22 4.83
C VAL A 39 -1.69 -12.61 5.79
N ALA A 40 -2.89 -13.17 5.82
CA ALA A 40 -3.94 -12.83 6.77
C ALA A 40 -4.47 -14.11 7.43
N GLY A 41 -4.21 -14.26 8.74
CA GLY A 41 -4.43 -15.53 9.43
C GLY A 41 -3.61 -16.65 8.78
N ASP A 42 -4.30 -17.67 8.30
CA ASP A 42 -3.73 -18.81 7.55
C ASP A 42 -3.86 -18.68 6.02
N THR A 43 -4.35 -17.54 5.53
CA THR A 43 -4.56 -17.32 4.09
C THR A 43 -3.44 -16.49 3.48
N ASP A 44 -2.88 -17.04 2.40
CA ASP A 44 -1.88 -16.38 1.56
C ASP A 44 -2.52 -15.66 0.37
N PHE A 45 -2.03 -14.45 0.11
CA PHE A 45 -2.45 -13.60 -0.99
C PHE A 45 -1.25 -13.08 -1.80
N GLU A 46 -1.30 -13.27 -3.11
CA GLU A 46 -0.50 -12.53 -4.07
C GLU A 46 -1.09 -11.13 -4.26
N VAL A 47 -0.26 -10.10 -4.18
CA VAL A 47 -0.69 -8.73 -4.48
C VAL A 47 -0.59 -8.50 -5.97
N LEU A 48 -1.69 -8.07 -6.57
CA LEU A 48 -1.78 -7.86 -8.01
C LEU A 48 -1.73 -6.38 -8.40
N GLU A 49 -2.07 -5.49 -7.47
CA GLU A 49 -2.21 -4.06 -7.75
C GLU A 49 -2.07 -3.23 -6.47
N LEU A 50 -1.30 -2.15 -6.56
CA LEU A 50 -1.08 -1.20 -5.47
C LEU A 50 -0.93 0.25 -5.97
N GLU A 51 -1.12 1.22 -5.08
CA GLU A 51 -0.91 2.66 -5.33
C GLU A 51 -0.08 3.31 -4.24
N PHE A 52 0.87 4.17 -4.63
CA PHE A 52 1.65 4.98 -3.69
C PHE A 52 1.04 6.36 -3.48
N TYR A 53 1.04 6.78 -2.21
CA TYR A 53 0.71 8.12 -1.77
C TYR A 53 1.75 8.58 -0.74
N PHE A 54 2.46 9.67 -1.03
CA PHE A 54 3.53 10.16 -0.17
C PHE A 54 3.50 11.68 -0.09
N TYR A 55 3.65 12.21 1.11
CA TYR A 55 3.73 13.63 1.34
C TYR A 55 4.96 13.97 2.14
N GLN A 56 5.78 14.83 1.56
CA GLN A 56 6.85 15.53 2.23
C GLN A 56 6.95 16.94 1.64
N LYS A 57 6.76 17.95 2.48
CA LYS A 57 6.47 19.33 2.06
C LYS A 57 7.46 19.89 1.03
N ASN A 58 8.75 19.65 1.22
CA ASN A 58 9.82 20.27 0.41
C ASN A 58 10.35 19.38 -0.71
N ILE A 59 9.97 18.09 -0.75
CA ILE A 59 10.57 17.10 -1.65
C ILE A 59 9.54 16.49 -2.59
N HIS A 60 8.41 16.04 -2.04
CA HIS A 60 7.33 15.37 -2.78
C HIS A 60 5.97 15.72 -2.14
N PRO A 61 5.46 16.96 -2.32
CA PRO A 61 4.22 17.40 -1.70
C PRO A 61 2.96 16.91 -2.43
N ASP A 62 2.73 15.60 -2.51
CA ASP A 62 1.55 15.05 -3.19
C ASP A 62 0.24 15.42 -2.47
N PRO A 63 -0.64 16.24 -3.09
CA PRO A 63 -1.87 16.71 -2.46
C PRO A 63 -2.99 15.68 -2.44
N TYR A 64 -2.78 14.50 -3.05
CA TYR A 64 -3.71 13.37 -3.01
C TYR A 64 -3.42 12.39 -1.88
N SER A 65 -2.29 12.53 -1.18
CA SER A 65 -2.02 11.75 0.04
C SER A 65 -3.02 12.08 1.16
N HIS A 66 -3.27 11.11 2.04
CA HIS A 66 -4.09 11.38 3.22
C HIS A 66 -3.40 12.28 4.24
N ALA A 67 -2.07 12.26 4.34
CA ALA A 67 -1.33 13.17 5.21
C ALA A 67 -1.53 14.64 4.82
N PHE A 68 -1.59 14.93 3.51
CA PHE A 68 -1.95 16.28 3.05
C PHE A 68 -3.42 16.62 3.31
N GLN A 69 -4.34 15.69 3.03
CA GLN A 69 -5.78 15.96 3.11
C GLN A 69 -6.32 15.99 4.54
N TYR A 70 -5.75 15.20 5.44
CA TYR A 70 -6.22 14.95 6.80
C TYR A 70 -5.07 14.90 7.82
N PRO A 71 -4.19 15.92 7.87
CA PRO A 71 -2.95 15.87 8.65
C PRO A 71 -3.19 15.50 10.11
N ASN A 72 -4.19 16.12 10.76
CA ASN A 72 -4.53 15.90 12.17
C ASN A 72 -5.04 14.48 12.49
N ARG A 73 -5.33 13.65 11.47
CA ARG A 73 -5.90 12.31 11.65
C ARG A 73 -4.92 11.20 11.35
N VAL A 74 -4.00 11.41 10.40
CA VAL A 74 -3.22 10.29 9.85
C VAL A 74 -1.71 10.47 9.99
N VAL A 75 -1.21 11.68 10.31
CA VAL A 75 0.24 11.96 10.36
C VAL A 75 0.95 11.01 11.31
N ALA A 76 0.46 10.83 12.53
CA ALA A 76 1.08 9.91 13.49
C ALA A 76 1.23 8.50 12.90
N LYS A 77 0.19 8.00 12.22
CA LYS A 77 0.19 6.65 11.63
C LYS A 77 1.05 6.54 10.37
N MET A 78 0.97 7.52 9.47
CA MET A 78 1.71 7.55 8.20
C MET A 78 3.19 7.94 8.37
N SER A 79 3.58 8.43 9.56
CA SER A 79 4.97 8.72 9.93
C SER A 79 5.77 7.50 10.38
N VAL A 80 5.13 6.34 10.49
CA VAL A 80 5.74 5.09 10.94
C VAL A 80 5.93 4.18 9.73
N THR A 81 7.14 3.65 9.55
CA THR A 81 7.40 2.69 8.47
C THR A 81 7.00 1.27 8.88
N GLY A 82 6.42 0.53 7.93
CA GLY A 82 6.09 -0.87 8.12
C GLY A 82 4.96 -1.13 9.11
N SER A 83 3.97 -0.24 9.19
CA SER A 83 2.74 -0.46 9.98
C SER A 83 1.51 -0.47 9.06
N TRP A 84 0.30 -0.60 9.63
CA TRP A 84 -0.95 -0.76 8.88
C TRP A 84 -1.91 0.39 9.07
N TYR A 85 -2.21 1.15 8.03
CA TYR A 85 -3.25 2.18 8.08
C TYR A 85 -4.55 1.71 7.40
N PHE A 86 -5.59 1.55 8.20
CA PHE A 86 -6.94 1.24 7.75
C PHE A 86 -7.74 2.54 7.54
N HIS A 87 -8.17 2.81 6.32
CA HIS A 87 -8.85 4.07 6.00
C HIS A 87 -10.13 4.21 6.81
N ARG A 88 -10.22 5.27 7.62
CA ARG A 88 -11.41 5.60 8.44
C ARG A 88 -11.77 4.53 9.47
N PHE A 89 -10.79 3.76 9.95
CA PHE A 89 -11.02 2.79 11.02
C PHE A 89 -11.33 3.49 12.34
N ILE A 90 -12.45 3.12 12.95
CA ILE A 90 -12.91 3.63 14.26
C ILE A 90 -13.05 2.47 15.26
N GLY A 91 -13.24 1.24 14.76
CA GLY A 91 -13.41 0.02 15.53
C GLY A 91 -14.03 -1.07 14.65
N ILE A 92 -13.72 -2.33 14.93
CA ILE A 92 -14.07 -3.46 14.05
C ILE A 92 -15.58 -3.56 13.78
N GLU A 93 -16.42 -3.36 14.81
CA GLU A 93 -17.88 -3.40 14.68
C GLU A 93 -18.46 -2.30 13.76
N LYS A 94 -17.78 -1.15 13.68
CA LYS A 94 -18.20 0.00 12.88
C LYS A 94 -17.47 0.07 11.54
N TYR A 95 -16.59 -0.88 11.25
CA TYR A 95 -15.75 -0.91 10.05
C TYR A 95 -16.45 -1.56 8.84
N THR A 96 -17.72 -1.22 8.66
CA THR A 96 -18.64 -1.80 7.65
C THR A 96 -18.96 -0.85 6.50
N HIS A 97 -18.54 0.42 6.58
CA HIS A 97 -18.88 1.45 5.59
C HIS A 97 -18.14 1.30 4.24
N THR A 98 -18.64 2.02 3.23
CA THR A 98 -18.05 2.11 1.89
C THR A 98 -16.79 3.00 1.86
N ARG A 99 -15.90 2.78 0.88
CA ARG A 99 -14.61 3.50 0.69
C ARG A 99 -13.54 3.21 1.76
N ARG A 100 -13.39 1.94 2.12
CA ARG A 100 -12.27 1.41 2.92
C ARG A 100 -11.05 1.17 2.03
N GLY A 101 -9.88 1.21 2.65
CA GLY A 101 -8.57 0.92 2.07
C GLY A 101 -7.63 0.39 3.15
N LEU A 102 -6.66 -0.41 2.73
CA LEU A 102 -5.60 -0.97 3.58
C LEU A 102 -4.27 -0.49 3.01
N ASP A 103 -3.56 0.32 3.80
CA ASP A 103 -2.26 0.85 3.43
C ASP A 103 -1.16 0.21 4.27
N LEU A 104 -0.06 -0.19 3.62
CA LEU A 104 1.23 -0.33 4.28
C LEU A 104 1.82 1.07 4.45
N THR A 105 2.13 1.47 5.69
CA THR A 105 2.69 2.79 5.96
C THR A 105 4.19 2.83 5.72
N TYR A 106 4.69 3.96 5.23
CA TYR A 106 6.12 4.23 5.05
C TYR A 106 6.37 5.71 5.23
N GLY A 107 7.17 6.09 6.21
CA GLY A 107 7.33 7.48 6.59
C GLY A 107 8.30 7.65 7.74
N SER A 108 8.56 8.90 8.08
CA SER A 108 9.40 9.29 9.20
C SER A 108 8.93 10.60 9.78
N GLY A 109 8.50 10.58 11.04
CA GLY A 109 8.12 11.80 11.77
C GLY A 109 9.27 12.79 11.89
N ALA A 110 10.50 12.29 12.03
CA ALA A 110 11.71 13.13 12.12
C ALA A 110 12.01 13.89 10.81
N HIS A 111 11.58 13.36 9.67
CA HIS A 111 11.81 13.95 8.33
C HIS A 111 10.55 14.61 7.74
N GLU A 112 9.47 14.70 8.54
CA GLU A 112 8.15 15.16 8.10
C GLU A 112 7.68 14.47 6.81
N ALA A 113 7.96 13.17 6.71
CA ALA A 113 7.67 12.31 5.58
C ALA A 113 6.54 11.34 5.94
N TYR A 114 5.49 11.30 5.13
CA TYR A 114 4.28 10.55 5.44
C TYR A 114 3.77 9.78 4.23
N GLY A 115 3.73 8.46 4.31
CA GLY A 115 3.39 7.61 3.19
C GLY A 115 2.42 6.48 3.53
N GLY A 116 1.60 6.15 2.53
CA GLY A 116 0.71 5.00 2.52
C GLY A 116 0.73 4.34 1.15
N LEU A 117 0.86 3.01 1.16
CA LEU A 117 0.82 2.16 -0.02
C LEU A 117 -0.50 1.39 0.02
N LEU A 118 -1.44 1.81 -0.81
CA LEU A 118 -2.78 1.24 -0.86
C LEU A 118 -2.78 -0.06 -1.65
N ILE A 119 -3.24 -1.15 -1.04
CA ILE A 119 -3.47 -2.43 -1.72
C ILE A 119 -4.83 -2.40 -2.41
N ARG A 120 -4.86 -2.71 -3.70
CA ARG A 120 -6.07 -2.54 -4.54
C ARG A 120 -6.65 -3.83 -5.09
N SER A 121 -5.80 -4.77 -5.42
CA SER A 121 -6.21 -6.10 -5.88
C SER A 121 -5.26 -7.16 -5.36
N VAL A 122 -5.82 -8.31 -5.01
CA VAL A 122 -5.08 -9.50 -4.55
C VAL A 122 -5.63 -10.77 -5.20
N LYS A 123 -4.82 -11.81 -5.26
CA LYS A 123 -5.21 -13.17 -5.64
C LYS A 123 -4.91 -14.11 -4.50
N ARG A 124 -5.91 -14.81 -4.04
CA ARG A 124 -5.76 -15.81 -2.99
C ARG A 124 -5.10 -17.06 -3.54
N GLU A 125 -4.07 -17.56 -2.86
CA GLU A 125 -3.19 -18.57 -3.48
C GLU A 125 -3.82 -19.95 -3.57
N TYR A 126 -4.62 -20.37 -2.59
CA TYR A 126 -5.13 -21.75 -2.53
C TYR A 126 -6.16 -22.08 -3.63
N ASP A 127 -6.90 -21.09 -4.15
CA ASP A 127 -7.94 -21.30 -5.17
C ASP A 127 -7.86 -20.32 -6.35
N GLY A 128 -6.87 -19.44 -6.36
CA GLY A 128 -6.68 -18.46 -7.44
C GLY A 128 -7.77 -17.39 -7.51
N LYS A 129 -8.64 -17.26 -6.48
CA LYS A 129 -9.68 -16.23 -6.49
C LYS A 129 -9.06 -14.84 -6.52
N VAL A 130 -9.44 -14.04 -7.52
CA VAL A 130 -9.05 -12.63 -7.64
C VAL A 130 -10.07 -11.74 -6.94
N ILE A 131 -9.57 -10.83 -6.10
CA ILE A 131 -10.35 -9.82 -5.38
C ILE A 131 -9.83 -8.46 -5.83
N SER A 132 -10.69 -7.68 -6.49
CA SER A 132 -10.36 -6.34 -6.99
C SER A 132 -11.18 -5.26 -6.33
N GLY A 133 -10.53 -4.11 -6.11
CA GLY A 133 -11.10 -2.93 -5.47
C GLY A 133 -10.68 -2.85 -3.99
N PRO A 134 -10.15 -1.70 -3.53
CA PRO A 134 -9.60 -1.56 -2.17
C PRO A 134 -10.55 -1.98 -1.05
N SER A 135 -11.82 -1.62 -1.15
CA SER A 135 -12.81 -1.97 -0.12
C SER A 135 -13.15 -3.46 -0.08
N ASN A 136 -13.05 -4.15 -1.22
CA ASN A 136 -13.24 -5.60 -1.28
C ASN A 136 -12.00 -6.31 -0.73
N VAL A 137 -10.80 -5.86 -1.09
CA VAL A 137 -9.54 -6.38 -0.53
C VAL A 137 -9.59 -6.31 1.00
N VAL A 138 -9.98 -5.15 1.56
CA VAL A 138 -10.15 -4.99 3.00
C VAL A 138 -11.11 -6.03 3.58
N SER A 139 -12.31 -6.21 3.02
CA SER A 139 -13.24 -7.25 3.53
C SER A 139 -12.56 -8.61 3.57
N TYR A 140 -12.02 -9.05 2.44
CA TYR A 140 -11.49 -10.40 2.31
C TYR A 140 -10.26 -10.65 3.19
N VAL A 141 -9.40 -9.64 3.37
CA VAL A 141 -8.23 -9.73 4.25
C VAL A 141 -8.67 -9.79 5.72
N LEU A 142 -9.66 -8.99 6.12
CA LEU A 142 -10.19 -9.03 7.49
C LEU A 142 -10.92 -10.35 7.80
N ASP A 143 -11.74 -10.82 6.86
CA ASP A 143 -12.45 -12.09 6.98
C ASP A 143 -11.46 -13.27 7.07
N ALA A 144 -10.38 -13.23 6.28
CA ALA A 144 -9.33 -14.24 6.31
C ALA A 144 -8.48 -14.19 7.59
N ALA A 145 -8.22 -13.00 8.12
CA ALA A 145 -7.53 -12.82 9.39
C ALA A 145 -8.30 -13.43 10.56
N ASN A 146 -9.64 -13.33 10.55
CA ASN A 146 -10.55 -13.92 11.54
C ASN A 146 -10.13 -13.72 13.02
N ASP A 147 -9.54 -12.56 13.32
CA ASP A 147 -9.04 -12.19 14.65
C ASP A 147 -9.37 -10.71 14.92
N PRO A 148 -10.57 -10.41 15.42
CA PRO A 148 -11.01 -9.04 15.68
C PRO A 148 -10.09 -8.25 16.62
N GLU A 149 -9.54 -8.92 17.64
CA GLU A 149 -8.63 -8.31 18.61
C GLU A 149 -7.27 -7.98 17.97
N GLY A 150 -6.70 -8.93 17.21
CA GLY A 150 -5.49 -8.72 16.44
C GLY A 150 -5.66 -7.58 15.42
N ILE A 151 -6.77 -7.55 14.68
CA ILE A 151 -7.08 -6.46 13.75
C ILE A 151 -7.15 -5.11 14.46
N GLN A 152 -7.83 -5.04 15.61
CA GLN A 152 -7.93 -3.82 16.39
C GLN A 152 -6.55 -3.35 16.88
N LYS A 153 -5.71 -4.28 17.34
CA LYS A 153 -4.32 -3.99 17.71
C LYS A 153 -3.55 -3.41 16.53
N LEU A 154 -3.59 -4.03 15.34
CA LEU A 154 -2.91 -3.53 14.15
C LEU A 154 -3.39 -2.14 13.73
N ALA A 155 -4.70 -1.88 13.79
CA ALA A 155 -5.27 -0.61 13.38
C ALA A 155 -4.80 0.57 14.25
N PHE A 156 -4.71 0.38 15.56
CA PHE A 156 -4.32 1.43 16.50
C PHE A 156 -2.81 1.46 16.84
N ASN A 157 -2.05 0.45 16.45
CA ASN A 157 -0.62 0.37 16.74
C ASN A 157 0.21 1.43 15.99
N LEU A 158 1.30 1.91 16.60
CA LEU A 158 2.25 2.85 15.99
C LEU A 158 3.69 2.32 16.04
N GLU A 159 3.86 1.01 16.24
CA GLU A 159 5.19 0.38 16.24
C GLU A 159 5.68 0.22 14.79
N GLU A 160 6.95 0.59 14.60
CA GLU A 160 7.67 0.39 13.36
C GLU A 160 7.82 -1.12 13.06
N GLY A 161 7.66 -1.48 11.80
CA GLY A 161 7.82 -2.86 11.34
C GLY A 161 6.72 -3.85 11.75
N MET A 162 5.63 -3.40 12.38
CA MET A 162 4.51 -4.24 12.79
C MET A 162 3.96 -5.13 11.65
N ALA A 163 3.94 -4.62 10.41
CA ALA A 163 3.48 -5.34 9.23
C ALA A 163 4.40 -6.49 8.79
N PHE A 164 5.57 -6.67 9.39
CA PHE A 164 6.54 -7.73 9.06
C PHE A 164 6.73 -8.74 10.19
N ARG A 165 6.08 -8.53 11.34
CA ARG A 165 6.26 -9.41 12.49
C ARG A 165 5.50 -10.71 12.29
N LYS A 166 6.11 -11.82 12.75
CA LYS A 166 5.51 -13.16 12.65
C LYS A 166 4.22 -13.30 13.48
N ASP A 167 4.10 -12.54 14.56
CA ASP A 167 2.94 -12.52 15.46
C ASP A 167 1.80 -11.60 14.97
N SER A 168 1.97 -10.90 13.85
CA SER A 168 0.92 -10.07 13.27
C SER A 168 -0.05 -10.89 12.45
N VAL A 169 -1.35 -10.75 12.74
CA VAL A 169 -2.42 -11.46 12.04
C VAL A 169 -2.48 -11.10 10.54
N ILE A 170 -2.16 -9.86 10.19
CA ILE A 170 -1.95 -9.42 8.81
C ILE A 170 -0.50 -8.97 8.68
N ARG A 171 0.24 -9.58 7.75
CA ARG A 171 1.69 -9.37 7.61
C ARG A 171 2.19 -9.62 6.20
N TRP A 172 3.31 -9.00 5.87
CA TRP A 172 4.10 -9.30 4.68
C TRP A 172 5.07 -10.43 4.98
N VAL A 173 5.16 -11.38 4.05
CA VAL A 173 6.09 -12.50 4.15
C VAL A 173 6.84 -12.61 2.82
N PRO A 174 8.18 -12.71 2.83
CA PRO A 174 8.94 -13.03 1.63
C PRO A 174 8.51 -14.39 1.05
N ARG A 175 8.45 -14.47 -0.27
CA ARG A 175 8.26 -15.73 -0.98
C ARG A 175 9.55 -16.53 -0.94
N GLU A 176 9.42 -17.85 -0.90
CA GLU A 176 10.58 -18.74 -1.07
C GLU A 176 11.17 -18.62 -2.48
N LYS A 177 10.30 -18.37 -3.47
CA LYS A 177 10.68 -18.17 -4.86
C LYS A 177 9.98 -16.92 -5.43
N PRO A 178 10.74 -15.93 -5.91
CA PRO A 178 10.19 -14.79 -6.64
C PRO A 178 9.33 -15.20 -7.83
N LEU A 179 8.29 -14.41 -8.09
CA LEU A 179 7.51 -14.52 -9.32
C LEU A 179 8.30 -13.96 -10.50
N SER A 180 8.17 -14.60 -11.66
CA SER A 180 8.76 -14.13 -12.92
C SER A 180 7.65 -13.71 -13.88
N ILE A 181 7.02 -12.58 -13.56
CA ILE A 181 5.87 -12.03 -14.31
C ILE A 181 6.16 -10.58 -14.71
N PRO A 182 5.62 -10.10 -15.84
CA PRO A 182 5.77 -8.71 -16.23
C PRO A 182 5.06 -7.80 -15.24
N LEU A 183 5.67 -6.65 -14.98
CA LEU A 183 5.08 -5.59 -14.18
C LEU A 183 4.74 -4.39 -15.06
N PHE A 184 3.73 -3.65 -14.63
CA PHE A 184 3.24 -2.48 -15.32
C PHE A 184 2.98 -1.35 -14.35
N ARG A 185 2.95 -0.14 -14.87
CA ARG A 185 2.52 1.06 -14.13
C ARG A 185 1.56 1.92 -14.94
N THR A 186 0.77 2.70 -14.24
CA THR A 186 -0.19 3.66 -14.82
C THR A 186 -0.56 4.72 -13.79
N LYS A 187 -1.39 5.69 -14.18
CA LYS A 187 -1.96 6.71 -13.30
C LYS A 187 -2.83 6.08 -12.21
N ARG A 188 -2.85 6.71 -11.04
CA ARG A 188 -3.73 6.32 -9.93
C ARG A 188 -5.20 6.50 -10.29
N GLN A 189 -6.05 5.67 -9.71
CA GLN A 189 -7.48 5.65 -9.98
C GLN A 189 -8.25 6.54 -9.01
N GLY A 190 -9.20 7.31 -9.54
CA GLY A 190 -10.16 8.07 -8.73
C GLY A 190 -9.63 9.40 -8.20
N LEU A 191 -8.55 9.92 -8.78
CA LEU A 191 -8.05 11.26 -8.49
C LEU A 191 -8.82 12.31 -9.31
N GLY A 192 -9.25 13.40 -8.65
CA GLY A 192 -9.83 14.56 -9.34
C GLY A 192 -8.76 15.50 -9.90
N ASP A 193 -9.16 16.67 -10.41
CA ASP A 193 -8.27 17.59 -11.16
C ASP A 193 -7.51 18.60 -10.30
N LYS A 194 -7.43 18.37 -8.98
CA LYS A 194 -6.81 19.29 -8.01
C LYS A 194 -5.36 19.65 -8.35
N ASN A 195 -4.57 18.69 -8.83
CA ASN A 195 -3.18 18.89 -9.18
C ASN A 195 -2.82 17.94 -10.34
N PRO A 196 -2.88 18.40 -11.60
CA PRO A 196 -2.57 17.58 -12.77
C PRO A 196 -1.19 16.91 -12.71
N PHE A 197 -0.17 17.59 -12.16
CA PHE A 197 1.17 17.04 -12.03
C PHE A 197 1.15 15.73 -11.24
N TYR A 198 0.62 15.70 -10.02
CA TYR A 198 0.54 14.47 -9.21
C TYR A 198 -0.57 13.52 -9.65
N ARG A 199 -1.64 14.02 -10.27
CA ARG A 199 -2.72 13.20 -10.85
C ARG A 199 -2.19 12.30 -11.95
N ASP A 200 -1.33 12.85 -12.80
CA ASP A 200 -0.86 12.20 -14.02
C ASP A 200 0.40 11.36 -13.83
N LYS A 201 0.99 11.36 -12.62
CA LYS A 201 2.08 10.47 -12.26
C LYS A 201 1.66 9.00 -12.20
N GLU A 202 2.54 8.11 -12.64
CA GLU A 202 2.30 6.67 -12.74
C GLU A 202 2.56 5.92 -11.43
N PHE A 203 1.91 6.33 -10.34
CA PHE A 203 2.11 5.75 -9.00
C PHE A 203 1.21 4.55 -8.69
N ARG A 204 0.61 3.95 -9.72
CA ARG A 204 -0.15 2.70 -9.61
C ARG A 204 0.62 1.60 -10.33
N PHE A 205 0.92 0.53 -9.61
CA PHE A 205 1.70 -0.60 -10.10
C PHE A 205 0.87 -1.88 -10.05
N PHE A 206 1.05 -2.75 -11.04
CA PHE A 206 0.27 -3.99 -11.13
C PHE A 206 0.98 -5.06 -11.95
N SER A 207 0.65 -6.32 -11.68
CA SER A 207 1.21 -7.49 -12.35
C SER A 207 0.20 -8.24 -13.24
N ASP A 208 -1.09 -7.94 -13.09
CA ASP A 208 -2.16 -8.56 -13.85
C ASP A 208 -2.99 -7.51 -14.62
N LEU A 209 -3.02 -7.60 -15.94
CA LEU A 209 -3.80 -6.67 -16.78
C LEU A 209 -5.32 -6.87 -16.63
N SER A 210 -5.77 -7.99 -16.09
CA SER A 210 -7.18 -8.32 -15.89
C SER A 210 -7.80 -7.56 -14.70
N VAL A 211 -6.99 -7.17 -13.70
CA VAL A 211 -7.49 -6.42 -12.53
C VAL A 211 -7.71 -4.94 -12.83
N ILE A 212 -7.23 -4.44 -13.97
CA ILE A 212 -7.40 -3.05 -14.37
C ILE A 212 -8.63 -2.90 -15.25
N LYS A 213 -9.60 -2.10 -14.79
CA LYS A 213 -10.73 -1.68 -15.64
C LYS A 213 -10.24 -0.75 -16.75
N LYS A 214 -10.16 -1.28 -17.98
CA LYS A 214 -9.74 -0.54 -19.17
C LYS A 214 -10.90 0.33 -19.68
N GLY A 215 -10.80 1.64 -19.43
CA GLY A 215 -11.68 2.65 -20.06
C GLY A 215 -11.10 3.17 -21.38
N LYS A 216 -11.84 4.04 -22.07
CA LYS A 216 -11.29 4.81 -23.21
C LYS A 216 -10.08 5.63 -22.73
N GLY A 217 -8.96 5.57 -23.46
CA GLY A 217 -7.74 6.29 -23.12
C GLY A 217 -6.95 5.70 -21.94
N PHE A 218 -7.18 4.43 -21.59
CA PHE A 218 -6.34 3.73 -20.63
C PHE A 218 -4.95 3.47 -21.23
N HIS A 219 -3.92 4.04 -20.60
CA HIS A 219 -2.53 3.85 -20.96
C HIS A 219 -1.77 3.24 -19.78
N TYR A 220 -0.83 2.37 -20.06
CA TYR A 220 0.09 1.80 -19.08
C TYR A 220 1.45 1.64 -19.73
N SER A 221 2.49 1.60 -18.90
CA SER A 221 3.86 1.35 -19.34
C SER A 221 4.39 0.06 -18.69
N PRO A 222 5.14 -0.77 -19.42
CA PRO A 222 5.94 -1.82 -18.82
C PRO A 222 6.91 -1.24 -17.78
N LEU A 223 7.11 -1.98 -16.69
CA LEU A 223 8.15 -1.69 -15.72
C LEU A 223 9.38 -2.50 -16.10
N ASN A 224 10.36 -1.84 -16.73
CA ASN A 224 11.65 -2.45 -17.06
C ASN A 224 12.46 -2.71 -15.79
#